data_AF-W6KTA1-F1
#
_entry.id   AF-W6KTA1-F1
#
_cell.length_a   1.000
_cell.length_b   1.000
_cell.length_c   1.000
_cell.angle_alpha   90.00
_cell.angle_beta   90.00
_cell.angle_gamma   90.00
#
_symmetry.space_group_name_H-M   'P 1'
#
loop_
_entity.id
_entity.type
_entity.pdbx_description
1 polymer ?
#
loop_
_entity_poly.entity_id
_entity_poly.type
_entity_poly.pdbx_seq_one_letter_code
_entity_poly.pdbx_strand_id
1 'polypeptide(L)'
;MYSKKSEMWSLGVVLYEVMALRRPFGGSNMDELINNICSANRRPLPNYLSEELVGVCDQLLSVNPEKRPSLRALFQQPFIAKNLKILQHSVERHNRILEQIRAEISQCITNILSCEKQSGEVVKACPRKGIVKRHTAGSGWQDCELALTDEEITMRHLDNGKTETAPLSALTSVCPIDEPIAGERFVFAVRKHSGKAYWFKVGDKATFEAWMTALQVAVR
;
A
#
# COMPACT_ATOMS: atom_id res chain seq x y z
N MET A 1 4.66 -10.11 9.82
CA MET A 1 4.99 -8.69 9.57
C MET A 1 4.87 -8.43 8.07
N TYR A 2 3.73 -7.88 7.63
CA TYR A 2 3.50 -7.49 6.23
C TYR A 2 3.85 -6.02 6.08
N SER A 3 4.81 -5.69 5.22
CA SER A 3 5.20 -4.32 4.87
C SER A 3 5.00 -4.10 3.38
N LYS A 4 4.69 -2.87 2.95
CA LYS A 4 4.58 -2.50 1.53
C LYS A 4 5.77 -2.99 0.71
N LYS A 5 6.99 -2.96 1.28
CA LYS A 5 8.22 -3.46 0.63
C LYS A 5 8.25 -4.98 0.46
N SER A 6 7.56 -5.73 1.34
CA SER A 6 7.36 -7.18 1.20
C SER A 6 6.39 -7.50 0.07
N GLU A 7 5.35 -6.68 -0.11
CA GLU A 7 4.40 -6.82 -1.23
C GLU A 7 5.09 -6.61 -2.57
N MET A 8 5.97 -5.60 -2.66
CA MET A 8 6.79 -5.37 -3.85
C MET A 8 7.71 -6.56 -4.17
N TRP A 9 8.24 -7.24 -3.15
CA TRP A 9 9.03 -8.45 -3.35
C TRP A 9 8.19 -9.60 -3.89
N SER A 10 7.02 -9.87 -3.29
CA SER A 10 6.11 -10.91 -3.80
C SER A 10 5.66 -10.61 -5.23
N LEU A 11 5.46 -9.34 -5.59
CA LEU A 11 5.19 -8.93 -6.96
C LEU A 11 6.37 -9.30 -7.89
N GLY A 12 7.61 -9.06 -7.46
CA GLY A 12 8.81 -9.47 -8.19
C GLY A 12 8.90 -10.99 -8.39
N VAL A 13 8.52 -11.77 -7.38
CA VAL A 13 8.49 -13.25 -7.47
C VAL A 13 7.47 -13.70 -8.52
N VAL A 14 6.24 -13.18 -8.46
CA VAL A 14 5.19 -13.50 -9.44
C VAL A 14 5.59 -13.07 -10.85
N LEU A 15 6.17 -11.88 -11.00
CA LEU A 15 6.65 -11.38 -12.28
C LEU A 15 7.73 -12.31 -12.87
N TYR A 16 8.70 -12.72 -12.05
CA TYR A 16 9.72 -13.68 -12.47
C TYR A 16 9.09 -15.01 -12.91
N GLU A 17 8.15 -15.54 -12.14
CA GLU A 17 7.46 -16.80 -12.46
C GLU A 17 6.70 -16.72 -13.79
N VAL A 18 6.03 -15.61 -14.09
CA VAL A 18 5.33 -15.42 -15.38
C VAL A 18 6.32 -15.38 -16.55
N MET A 19 7.48 -14.74 -16.36
CA MET A 19 8.47 -14.58 -17.43
C MET A 19 9.33 -15.83 -17.67
N ALA A 20 9.67 -16.55 -16.60
CA ALA A 20 10.59 -17.69 -16.64
C ALA A 20 9.88 -19.05 -16.49
N LEU A 21 8.57 -19.06 -16.21
CA LEU A 21 7.74 -20.24 -15.94
C LEU A 21 8.31 -21.13 -14.83
N ARG A 22 9.03 -20.52 -13.88
CA ARG A 22 9.69 -21.18 -12.75
C ARG A 22 9.95 -20.21 -11.61
N ARG A 23 10.15 -20.71 -10.41
CA ARG A 23 10.48 -19.89 -9.24
C ARG A 23 11.87 -19.22 -9.38
N PRO A 24 12.03 -17.99 -8.89
CA PRO A 24 13.34 -17.30 -8.88
C PRO A 24 14.35 -18.00 -7.97
N PHE A 25 13.91 -18.45 -6.80
CA PHE A 25 14.75 -19.09 -5.79
C PHE A 25 14.25 -20.51 -5.50
N GLY A 26 15.20 -21.44 -5.39
CA GLY A 26 14.97 -22.82 -4.99
C GLY A 26 16.17 -23.32 -4.18
N GLY A 27 16.04 -24.48 -3.57
CA GLY A 27 17.12 -25.14 -2.81
C GLY A 27 16.72 -26.58 -2.50
N SER A 28 17.71 -27.43 -2.24
CA SER A 28 17.50 -28.82 -1.82
C SER A 28 16.94 -28.91 -0.40
N ASN A 29 17.15 -27.87 0.42
CA ASN A 29 16.64 -27.72 1.77
C ASN A 29 16.35 -26.24 2.10
N MET A 30 15.80 -25.99 3.30
CA MET A 30 15.42 -24.63 3.74
C MET A 30 16.61 -23.69 3.87
N ASP A 31 17.75 -24.18 4.36
CA ASP A 31 18.95 -23.35 4.55
C ASP A 31 19.52 -22.89 3.20
N GLU A 32 19.56 -23.79 2.22
CA GLU A 32 19.98 -23.45 0.85
C GLU A 32 19.02 -22.46 0.18
N LEU A 33 17.70 -22.63 0.37
CA LEU A 33 16.72 -21.69 -0.13
C LEU A 33 16.90 -20.30 0.48
N ILE A 34 17.07 -20.21 1.81
CA ILE A 34 17.31 -18.95 2.52
C ILE A 34 18.60 -18.30 2.01
N ASN A 35 19.68 -19.07 1.89
CA ASN A 35 20.95 -18.59 1.35
C ASN A 35 20.80 -18.04 -0.07
N ASN A 36 20.06 -18.72 -0.94
CA ASN A 36 19.82 -18.26 -2.31
C ASN A 36 18.99 -16.96 -2.35
N ILE A 37 18.01 -16.82 -1.47
CA ILE A 37 17.25 -15.57 -1.31
C ILE A 37 18.17 -14.44 -0.82
N CYS A 38 18.94 -14.66 0.24
CA CYS A 38 19.79 -13.65 0.86
C CYS A 38 20.96 -13.20 -0.03
N SER A 39 21.47 -14.09 -0.89
CA SER A 39 22.53 -13.78 -1.85
C SER A 39 22.02 -13.30 -3.20
N ALA A 40 20.71 -13.16 -3.38
CA ALA A 40 20.06 -12.90 -4.67
C ALA A 40 20.42 -13.93 -5.76
N ASN A 41 20.85 -15.14 -5.38
CA ASN A 41 21.26 -16.20 -6.28
C ASN A 41 20.02 -16.82 -6.95
N ARG A 42 19.69 -16.28 -8.13
CA ARG A 42 18.62 -16.78 -9.00
C ARG A 42 19.18 -17.07 -10.38
N ARG A 43 18.52 -17.97 -11.11
CA ARG A 43 18.86 -18.19 -12.52
C ARG A 43 18.56 -16.92 -13.34
N PRO A 44 19.37 -16.62 -14.36
CA PRO A 44 19.11 -15.49 -15.24
C PRO A 44 17.76 -15.65 -15.94
N LEU A 45 17.13 -14.52 -16.22
CA LEU A 45 15.93 -14.45 -17.03
C LEU A 45 16.28 -14.75 -18.51
N PRO A 46 15.33 -15.25 -19.31
CA PRO A 46 15.56 -15.52 -20.72
C PRO A 46 15.99 -14.28 -21.52
N ASN A 47 16.97 -14.45 -22.43
CA ASN A 47 17.59 -13.35 -23.17
C ASN A 47 16.67 -12.66 -24.21
N TYR A 48 15.49 -13.23 -24.50
CA TYR A 48 14.52 -12.62 -25.42
C TYR A 48 13.64 -11.56 -24.77
N LEU A 49 13.72 -11.39 -23.44
CA LEU A 49 12.98 -10.38 -22.71
C LEU A 49 13.65 -9.01 -22.87
N SER A 50 12.85 -7.95 -22.82
CA SER A 50 13.39 -6.59 -22.91
C SER A 50 14.17 -6.22 -21.64
N GLU A 51 15.20 -5.40 -21.79
CA GLU A 51 16.04 -4.96 -20.67
C GLU A 51 15.23 -4.19 -19.61
N GLU A 52 14.22 -3.42 -20.03
CA GLU A 52 13.37 -2.68 -19.10
C GLU A 52 12.52 -3.62 -18.23
N LEU A 53 12.00 -4.69 -18.82
CA LEU A 53 11.20 -5.68 -18.10
C LEU A 53 12.05 -6.47 -17.10
N VAL A 54 13.26 -6.86 -17.52
CA VAL A 54 14.26 -7.49 -16.64
C VAL A 54 14.64 -6.53 -15.50
N GLY A 55 14.91 -5.28 -15.82
CA GLY A 55 15.27 -4.24 -14.84
C GLY A 55 14.19 -4.00 -13.80
N VAL A 56 12.91 -4.00 -14.20
CA VAL A 56 11.78 -3.92 -13.26
C VAL A 56 11.79 -5.12 -12.30
N CYS A 57 11.93 -6.33 -12.83
CA CYS A 57 11.97 -7.55 -12.01
C CYS A 57 13.13 -7.54 -11.02
N ASP A 58 14.32 -7.13 -11.46
CA ASP A 58 15.52 -7.05 -10.63
C ASP A 58 15.37 -6.04 -9.49
N GLN A 59 14.75 -4.89 -9.74
CA GLN A 59 14.46 -3.90 -8.71
C GLN A 59 13.49 -4.44 -7.64
N LEU A 60 12.45 -5.16 -8.06
CA LEU A 60 11.47 -5.78 -7.15
C LEU A 60 12.10 -6.90 -6.31
N LEU A 61 13.01 -7.68 -6.91
CA LEU A 61 13.76 -8.77 -6.28
C LEU A 61 15.08 -8.30 -5.63
N SER A 62 15.20 -7.02 -5.29
CA SER A 62 16.33 -6.54 -4.50
C SER A 62 16.26 -7.07 -3.06
N VAL A 63 17.35 -7.71 -2.60
CA VAL A 63 17.44 -8.22 -1.22
C VAL A 63 17.27 -7.10 -0.21
N ASN A 64 17.90 -5.93 -0.46
CA ASN A 64 17.68 -4.74 0.36
C ASN A 64 16.27 -4.16 0.08
N PRO A 65 15.37 -4.11 1.08
CA PRO A 65 14.01 -3.57 0.92
C PRO A 65 13.97 -2.10 0.50
N GLU A 66 14.95 -1.29 0.92
CA GLU A 66 14.98 0.15 0.61
C GLU A 66 15.22 0.42 -0.87
N LYS A 67 15.96 -0.46 -1.54
CA LYS A 67 16.20 -0.39 -2.99
C LYS A 67 14.98 -0.79 -3.83
N ARG A 68 13.96 -1.41 -3.23
CA ARG A 68 12.73 -1.77 -3.96
C ARG A 68 11.90 -0.50 -4.21
N PRO A 69 11.41 -0.28 -5.44
CA PRO A 69 10.58 0.87 -5.75
C PRO A 69 9.28 0.80 -4.93
N SER A 70 8.73 1.94 -4.56
CA SER A 70 7.34 2.00 -4.14
C SER A 70 6.43 1.74 -5.33
N LEU A 71 5.17 1.38 -5.09
CA LEU A 71 4.19 1.21 -6.17
C LEU A 71 4.06 2.47 -7.03
N ARG A 72 4.11 3.66 -6.42
CA ARG A 72 4.11 4.95 -7.13
C ARG A 72 5.35 5.11 -8.00
N ALA A 73 6.54 4.85 -7.46
CA ALA A 73 7.79 4.95 -8.21
C ALA A 73 7.82 3.96 -9.38
N LEU A 74 7.25 2.76 -9.21
CA LEU A 74 7.13 1.77 -10.28
C LEU A 74 6.22 2.27 -11.41
N PHE A 75 5.06 2.84 -11.10
CA PHE A 75 4.15 3.39 -12.12
C PHE A 75 4.69 4.62 -12.84
N GLN A 76 5.60 5.37 -12.22
CA GLN A 76 6.28 6.51 -12.85
C GLN A 76 7.37 6.09 -13.84
N GLN A 77 7.73 4.81 -13.91
CA GLN A 77 8.72 4.35 -14.90
C GLN A 77 8.11 4.44 -16.31
N PRO A 78 8.80 5.08 -17.27
CA PRO A 78 8.27 5.27 -18.63
C PRO A 78 7.82 3.97 -19.30
N PHE A 79 8.57 2.88 -19.08
CA PHE A 79 8.22 1.56 -19.57
C PHE A 79 6.86 1.08 -19.03
N ILE A 80 6.61 1.23 -17.72
CA ILE A 80 5.36 0.81 -17.08
C ILE A 80 4.20 1.72 -17.52
N ALA A 81 4.38 3.04 -17.49
CA ALA A 81 3.36 4.00 -17.90
C ALA A 81 2.92 3.79 -19.36
N LYS A 82 3.87 3.52 -20.27
CA LYS A 82 3.58 3.16 -21.67
C LYS A 82 2.74 1.88 -21.76
N ASN A 83 3.13 0.82 -21.04
CA ASN A 83 2.41 -0.45 -21.06
C ASN A 83 1.02 -0.38 -20.40
N LEU A 84 0.82 0.50 -19.41
CA LEU A 84 -0.51 0.76 -18.84
C LEU A 84 -1.49 1.34 -19.87
N LYS A 85 -1.03 2.25 -20.74
CA LYS A 85 -1.84 2.79 -21.85
C LYS A 85 -2.23 1.69 -22.85
N ILE A 86 -1.29 0.79 -23.16
CA ILE A 86 -1.55 -0.37 -24.03
C ILE A 86 -2.56 -1.31 -23.37
N LEU A 87 -2.41 -1.56 -22.07
CA LEU A 87 -3.33 -2.39 -21.29
C LEU A 87 -4.74 -1.79 -21.28
N GLN A 88 -4.87 -0.49 -21.06
CA GLN A 88 -6.17 0.20 -21.07
C GLN A 88 -6.92 -0.04 -22.38
N HIS A 89 -6.27 0.23 -23.51
CA HIS A 89 -6.87 -0.02 -24.84
C HIS A 89 -7.21 -1.49 -25.07
N SER A 90 -6.40 -2.41 -24.54
CA SER A 90 -6.65 -3.85 -24.67
C SER A 90 -7.87 -4.28 -23.85
N VAL A 91 -8.02 -3.77 -22.63
CA VAL A 91 -9.15 -4.07 -21.73
C VAL A 91 -10.47 -3.53 -22.28
N GLU A 92 -10.49 -2.31 -22.80
CA GLU A 92 -11.69 -1.68 -23.37
C GLU A 92 -12.28 -2.50 -24.53
N ARG A 93 -11.41 -3.05 -25.36
CA ARG A 93 -11.78 -3.85 -26.54
C ARG A 93 -12.11 -5.31 -26.20
N HIS A 94 -11.85 -5.75 -24.96
CA HIS A 94 -11.98 -7.16 -24.59
C HIS A 94 -13.43 -7.54 -24.25
N ASN A 95 -14.11 -8.18 -25.20
CA ASN A 95 -15.54 -8.52 -25.10
C ASN A 95 -15.89 -9.60 -24.05
N ARG A 96 -14.92 -10.38 -23.55
CA ARG A 96 -15.16 -11.41 -22.51
C ARG A 96 -15.13 -10.87 -21.08
N ILE A 97 -14.70 -9.61 -20.87
CA ILE A 97 -14.68 -8.99 -19.53
C ILE A 97 -15.96 -8.18 -19.38
N LEU A 98 -16.64 -8.32 -18.23
CA LEU A 98 -17.84 -7.56 -17.91
C LEU A 98 -17.58 -6.05 -18.06
N GLU A 99 -18.56 -5.31 -18.60
CA GLU A 99 -18.45 -3.88 -18.85
C GLU A 99 -18.07 -3.09 -17.59
N GLN A 100 -18.70 -3.43 -16.46
CA GLN A 100 -18.38 -2.81 -15.17
C GLN A 100 -16.90 -2.99 -14.79
N ILE A 101 -16.35 -4.21 -14.95
CA ILE A 101 -14.95 -4.49 -14.64
C ILE A 101 -14.01 -3.75 -15.60
N ARG A 102 -14.36 -3.66 -16.89
CA ARG A 102 -13.60 -2.87 -17.86
C ARG A 102 -13.56 -1.38 -17.45
N ALA A 103 -14.70 -0.82 -17.07
CA ALA A 103 -14.80 0.57 -16.62
C ALA A 103 -13.97 0.83 -15.35
N GLU A 104 -14.04 -0.08 -14.37
CA GLU A 104 -13.25 0.01 -13.12
C GLU A 104 -11.74 -0.01 -13.42
N ILE A 105 -11.28 -0.91 -14.29
CA ILE A 105 -9.87 -0.99 -14.68
C ILE A 105 -9.44 0.27 -15.43
N SER A 106 -10.22 0.73 -16.41
CA SER A 106 -9.91 1.95 -17.18
C SER A 106 -9.86 3.19 -16.28
N GLN A 107 -10.79 3.32 -15.31
CA GLN A 107 -10.77 4.41 -14.35
C GLN A 107 -9.53 4.34 -13.44
N CYS A 108 -9.16 3.14 -12.98
CA CYS A 108 -7.97 2.93 -12.17
C CYS A 108 -6.69 3.36 -12.92
N ILE A 109 -6.53 2.92 -14.17
CA ILE A 109 -5.39 3.27 -15.02
C ILE A 109 -5.34 4.80 -15.25
N THR A 110 -6.49 5.41 -15.55
CA THR A 110 -6.59 6.87 -15.75
C THR A 110 -6.16 7.64 -14.49
N ASN A 111 -6.57 7.18 -13.30
CA ASN A 111 -6.17 7.79 -12.04
C ASN A 111 -4.66 7.65 -11.78
N ILE A 112 -4.07 6.50 -12.13
CA ILE A 112 -2.62 6.27 -11.98
C ILE A 112 -1.83 7.20 -12.91
N LEU A 113 -2.20 7.28 -14.19
CA LEU A 113 -1.50 8.08 -15.20
C LEU A 113 -1.70 9.59 -15.01
N SER A 114 -2.87 10.03 -14.53
CA SER A 114 -3.12 11.46 -14.25
C SER A 114 -2.33 11.98 -13.05
N CYS A 115 -1.91 11.10 -12.14
CA CYS A 115 -1.04 11.43 -11.01
C CYS A 115 0.40 11.82 -11.45
N GLU A 116 0.76 11.69 -12.74
CA GLU A 116 2.02 12.15 -13.33
C GLU A 116 2.22 13.68 -13.27
N LYS A 117 1.16 14.49 -13.08
CA LYS A 117 1.25 15.96 -13.07
C LYS A 117 1.44 16.64 -11.71
N GLN A 118 1.55 15.89 -10.63
CA GLN A 118 1.87 16.45 -9.30
C GLN A 118 3.29 16.07 -8.89
N SER A 119 4.27 16.60 -9.62
CA SER A 119 5.61 16.82 -9.10
C SER A 119 5.64 18.23 -8.51
N GLY A 120 5.45 18.34 -7.19
CA GLY A 120 5.80 19.58 -6.45
C GLY A 120 4.72 20.26 -5.61
N GLU A 121 3.49 19.76 -5.52
CA GLU A 121 2.58 20.19 -4.46
C GLU A 121 2.53 19.11 -3.39
N VAL A 122 3.09 19.43 -2.22
CA VAL A 122 2.68 18.79 -0.97
C VAL A 122 1.18 18.94 -0.91
N VAL A 123 0.43 17.88 -1.18
CA VAL A 123 -1.00 17.84 -0.88
C VAL A 123 -1.08 17.94 0.64
N LYS A 124 -1.14 19.18 1.14
CA LYS A 124 -1.27 19.48 2.56
C LYS A 124 -2.48 18.70 3.06
N ALA A 125 -2.28 17.97 4.15
CA ALA A 125 -3.34 17.18 4.72
C ALA A 125 -4.45 18.16 5.13
N CYS A 126 -5.62 18.09 4.50
CA CYS A 126 -6.73 18.93 4.93
C CYS A 126 -6.96 18.67 6.43
N PRO A 127 -6.81 19.68 7.30
CA PRO A 127 -6.95 19.48 8.73
C PRO A 127 -8.37 18.97 8.98
N ARG A 128 -8.45 17.79 9.60
CA ARG A 128 -9.71 17.09 9.82
C ARG A 128 -9.86 16.81 11.29
N LYS A 129 -11.04 17.11 11.83
CA LYS A 129 -11.39 16.86 13.22
C LYS A 129 -12.76 16.19 13.27
N GLY A 130 -12.88 15.14 14.07
CA GLY A 130 -14.14 14.42 14.21
C GLY A 130 -14.12 13.41 15.36
N ILE A 131 -15.32 13.01 15.78
CA ILE A 131 -15.48 11.99 16.80
C ILE A 131 -15.35 10.61 16.15
N VAL A 132 -14.49 9.78 16.73
CA VAL A 132 -14.26 8.39 16.37
C VAL A 132 -14.23 7.56 17.64
N LYS A 133 -14.36 6.24 17.53
CA LYS A 133 -14.08 5.34 18.66
C LYS A 133 -12.67 4.83 18.54
N ARG A 134 -11.86 4.96 19.60
CA ARG A 134 -10.51 4.41 19.67
C ARG A 134 -10.50 3.16 20.53
N HIS A 135 -9.83 2.09 20.08
CA HIS A 135 -9.66 0.89 20.90
C HIS A 135 -8.42 1.01 21.80
N THR A 136 -8.60 0.81 23.10
CA THR A 136 -7.53 0.80 24.11
C THR A 136 -7.47 -0.56 24.78
N ALA A 137 -6.26 -1.12 24.91
CA ALA A 137 -6.05 -2.38 25.62
C ALA A 137 -6.55 -2.25 27.08
N GLY A 138 -7.50 -3.12 27.47
CA GLY A 138 -8.11 -3.13 28.80
C GLY A 138 -9.41 -2.33 28.95
N SER A 139 -9.71 -1.37 28.05
CA SER A 139 -10.93 -0.53 28.12
C SER A 139 -11.83 -0.63 26.89
N GLY A 140 -11.40 -1.33 25.84
CA GLY A 140 -12.19 -1.53 24.62
C GLY A 140 -12.34 -0.24 23.81
N TRP A 141 -13.47 -0.11 23.11
CA TRP A 141 -13.79 1.05 22.25
C TRP A 141 -14.31 2.23 23.07
N GLN A 142 -13.58 3.34 23.05
CA GLN A 142 -13.93 4.57 23.77
C GLN A 142 -14.07 5.76 22.82
N ASP A 143 -14.94 6.70 23.16
CA ASP A 143 -15.12 7.89 22.36
C ASP A 143 -13.87 8.79 22.42
N CYS A 144 -13.38 9.13 21.24
CA CYS A 144 -12.15 9.86 21.03
C CYS A 144 -12.36 10.92 19.96
N GLU A 145 -11.99 12.14 20.26
CA GLU A 145 -11.87 13.17 19.24
C GLU A 145 -10.53 13.01 18.54
N LEU A 146 -10.57 12.61 17.26
CA LEU A 146 -9.39 12.51 16.42
C LEU A 146 -9.27 13.81 15.62
N ALA A 147 -8.11 14.44 15.71
CA ALA A 147 -7.71 15.56 14.89
C ALA A 147 -6.46 15.19 14.10
N LEU A 148 -6.44 15.56 12.82
CA LEU A 148 -5.32 15.45 11.91
C LEU A 148 -4.90 16.87 11.53
N THR A 149 -3.62 17.17 11.71
CA THR A 149 -2.97 18.41 11.24
C THR A 149 -1.91 18.05 10.18
N ASP A 150 -1.21 19.07 9.67
CA ASP A 150 -0.11 18.89 8.72
C ASP A 150 1.10 18.16 9.32
N GLU A 151 1.23 18.10 10.65
CA GLU A 151 2.42 17.57 11.32
C GLU A 151 2.13 16.35 12.21
N GLU A 152 0.91 16.23 12.74
CA GLU A 152 0.57 15.19 13.72
C GLU A 152 -0.90 14.77 13.71
N ILE A 153 -1.17 13.63 14.35
CA ILE A 153 -2.52 13.24 14.77
C ILE A 153 -2.65 13.43 16.28
N THR A 154 -3.78 13.98 16.70
CA THR A 154 -4.13 14.21 18.09
C THR A 154 -5.37 13.40 18.44
N MET A 155 -5.28 12.62 19.50
CA MET A 155 -6.33 11.73 19.97
C MET A 155 -6.71 12.15 21.39
N ARG A 156 -7.86 12.81 21.54
CA ARG A 156 -8.37 13.26 22.84
C ARG A 156 -9.51 12.35 23.27
N HIS A 157 -9.29 11.57 24.33
CA HIS A 157 -10.32 10.74 24.94
C HIS A 157 -11.37 11.62 25.62
N LEU A 158 -12.64 11.39 25.29
CA LEU A 158 -13.75 12.19 25.83
C LEU A 158 -14.06 11.85 27.30
N ASP A 159 -13.83 10.60 27.71
CA ASP A 159 -14.16 10.13 29.07
C ASP A 159 -13.28 10.74 30.17
N ASN A 160 -11.99 10.94 29.88
CA ASN A 160 -11.00 11.36 30.88
C ASN A 160 -10.20 12.62 30.47
N GLY A 161 -10.49 13.20 29.31
CA GLY A 161 -9.78 14.35 28.76
C GLY A 161 -8.31 14.10 28.41
N LYS A 162 -7.84 12.85 28.48
CA LYS A 162 -6.44 12.51 28.19
C LYS A 162 -6.18 12.67 26.69
N THR A 163 -5.17 13.46 26.38
CA THR A 163 -4.74 13.70 25.00
C THR A 163 -3.44 12.95 24.73
N GLU A 164 -3.39 12.22 23.62
CA GLU A 164 -2.18 11.61 23.08
C GLU A 164 -1.95 12.18 21.68
N THR A 165 -0.72 12.57 21.38
CA THR A 165 -0.31 13.03 20.05
C THR A 165 0.68 12.06 19.43
N ALA A 166 0.68 11.97 18.10
CA ALA A 166 1.70 11.24 17.36
C ALA A 166 2.06 12.00 16.09
N PRO A 167 3.35 12.34 15.88
CA PRO A 167 3.78 13.00 14.66
C PRO A 167 3.58 12.08 13.46
N LEU A 168 3.23 12.65 12.31
CA LEU A 168 3.03 11.89 11.07
C LEU A 168 4.30 11.13 10.65
N SER A 169 5.47 11.68 10.95
CA SER A 169 6.77 11.02 10.75
C SER A 169 6.96 9.73 11.56
N ALA A 170 6.18 9.53 12.62
CA ALA A 170 6.20 8.29 13.40
C ALA A 170 5.21 7.24 12.85
N LEU A 171 4.41 7.57 11.84
CA LEU A 171 3.38 6.71 11.26
C LEU A 171 3.86 6.10 9.94
N THR A 172 3.51 4.83 9.68
CA THR A 172 3.97 4.09 8.49
C THR A 172 2.88 3.84 7.45
N SER A 173 1.65 3.63 7.92
CA SER A 173 0.56 3.19 7.05
C SER A 173 -0.79 3.29 7.74
N VAL A 174 -1.82 3.51 6.93
CA VAL A 174 -3.21 3.53 7.35
C VAL A 174 -3.95 2.48 6.53
N CYS A 175 -4.57 1.51 7.20
CA CYS A 175 -5.18 0.35 6.56
C CYS A 175 -6.62 0.15 7.04
N PRO A 176 -7.57 -0.18 6.14
CA PRO A 176 -8.86 -0.69 6.56
C PRO A 176 -8.66 -2.06 7.23
N ILE A 177 -9.50 -2.39 8.20
CA ILE A 177 -9.53 -3.71 8.84
C ILE A 177 -10.88 -4.35 8.55
N ASP A 178 -10.84 -5.56 8.02
CA ASP A 178 -12.05 -6.30 7.65
C ASP A 178 -12.88 -6.66 8.88
N GLU A 179 -14.20 -6.62 8.73
CA GLU A 179 -15.19 -6.89 9.78
C GLU A 179 -14.97 -8.23 10.52
N PRO A 180 -14.63 -9.35 9.85
CA PRO A 180 -14.34 -10.60 10.56
C PRO A 180 -13.15 -10.54 11.51
N ILE A 181 -12.18 -9.64 11.26
CA ILE A 181 -10.98 -9.46 12.08
C ILE A 181 -11.26 -8.46 13.21
N ALA A 182 -11.97 -7.38 12.90
CA ALA A 182 -12.25 -6.32 13.86
C ALA A 182 -13.44 -6.64 14.79
N GLY A 183 -14.31 -7.58 14.40
CA GLY A 183 -15.60 -7.81 15.04
C GLY A 183 -16.62 -6.68 14.85
N GLU A 184 -16.28 -5.69 14.01
CA GLU A 184 -16.94 -4.40 13.91
C GLU A 184 -16.77 -3.81 12.51
N ARG A 185 -17.72 -2.98 12.07
CA ARG A 185 -17.69 -2.33 10.76
C ARG A 185 -16.92 -1.01 10.79
N PHE A 186 -16.39 -0.61 9.64
CA PHE A 186 -15.72 0.68 9.43
C PHE A 186 -14.54 0.91 10.38
N VAL A 187 -13.73 -0.14 10.55
CA VAL A 187 -12.54 -0.12 11.39
C VAL A 187 -11.30 0.13 10.54
N PHE A 188 -10.42 1.01 11.01
CA PHE A 188 -9.14 1.26 10.38
C PHE A 188 -8.02 1.34 11.42
N ALA A 189 -6.82 0.96 11.01
CA ALA A 189 -5.63 0.99 11.85
C ALA A 189 -4.59 1.95 11.29
N VAL A 190 -4.04 2.79 12.16
CA VAL A 190 -2.90 3.68 11.89
C VAL A 190 -1.67 3.08 12.55
N ARG A 191 -0.73 2.59 11.75
CA ARG A 191 0.48 1.91 12.22
C ARG A 191 1.62 2.89 12.46
N LYS A 192 2.41 2.62 13.49
CA LYS A 192 3.64 3.34 13.83
C LYS A 192 4.87 2.59 13.33
N HIS A 193 5.99 3.30 13.17
CA HIS A 193 7.31 2.70 12.92
C HIS A 193 7.74 1.73 14.02
N SER A 194 7.25 1.90 15.25
CA SER A 194 7.50 0.99 16.37
C SER A 194 6.75 -0.35 16.30
N GLY A 195 5.91 -0.57 15.28
CA GLY A 195 5.11 -1.78 15.13
C GLY A 195 3.79 -1.77 15.90
N LYS A 196 3.58 -0.80 16.81
CA LYS A 196 2.27 -0.57 17.46
C LYS A 196 1.30 0.09 16.47
N ALA A 197 0.00 -0.08 16.70
CA ALA A 197 -1.04 0.54 15.89
C ALA A 197 -2.13 1.17 16.75
N TYR A 198 -2.67 2.29 16.30
CA TYR A 198 -3.92 2.85 16.80
C TYR A 198 -5.08 2.31 15.99
N TRP A 199 -6.14 1.91 16.67
CA TRP A 199 -7.33 1.32 16.05
C TRP A 199 -8.50 2.26 16.26
N PHE A 200 -9.18 2.59 15.17
CA PHE A 200 -10.29 3.51 15.15
C PHE A 200 -11.50 2.88 14.47
N LYS A 201 -12.70 3.26 14.94
CA LYS A 201 -13.99 2.89 14.37
C LYS A 201 -14.84 4.14 14.16
N VAL A 202 -15.62 4.17 13.10
CA VAL A 202 -16.60 5.23 12.81
C VAL A 202 -17.98 4.63 12.53
N GLY A 203 -19.03 5.47 12.59
CA GLY A 203 -20.41 5.01 12.49
C GLY A 203 -20.90 4.72 11.07
N ASP A 204 -20.29 5.35 10.06
CA ASP A 204 -20.79 5.31 8.69
C ASP A 204 -19.67 5.22 7.64
N LYS A 205 -20.05 4.73 6.46
CA LYS A 205 -19.13 4.49 5.34
C LYS A 205 -18.52 5.78 4.79
N ALA A 206 -19.29 6.87 4.72
CA ALA A 206 -18.79 8.13 4.14
C ALA A 206 -17.71 8.75 5.03
N THR A 207 -17.93 8.76 6.34
CA THR A 207 -16.95 9.19 7.33
C THR A 207 -15.71 8.30 7.31
N PHE A 208 -15.89 6.99 7.15
CA PHE A 208 -14.78 6.04 7.01
C PHE A 208 -13.89 6.34 5.81
N GLU A 209 -14.48 6.44 4.62
CA GLU A 209 -13.76 6.73 3.38
C GLU A 209 -13.05 8.09 3.43
N ALA A 210 -13.69 9.09 4.04
CA ALA A 210 -13.11 10.41 4.21
C ALA A 210 -11.92 10.41 5.18
N TRP A 211 -11.98 9.66 6.29
CA TRP A 211 -10.84 9.48 7.20
C TRP A 211 -9.71 8.67 6.55
N MET A 212 -10.04 7.58 5.86
CA MET A 212 -9.07 6.77 5.13
C MET A 212 -8.32 7.61 4.11
N THR A 213 -9.03 8.41 3.31
CA THR A 213 -8.43 9.30 2.31
C THR A 213 -7.51 10.32 2.96
N ALA A 214 -7.98 11.04 3.99
CA ALA A 214 -7.20 12.10 4.65
C ALA A 214 -5.93 11.53 5.31
N LEU A 215 -6.04 10.44 6.06
CA LEU A 215 -4.91 9.83 6.77
C LEU A 215 -3.94 9.15 5.80
N GLN A 216 -4.41 8.50 4.73
CA GLN A 216 -3.52 7.91 3.72
C GLN A 216 -2.77 8.96 2.91
N VAL A 217 -3.31 10.16 2.75
CA VAL A 217 -2.61 11.29 2.14
C VAL A 217 -1.57 11.86 3.12
N ALA A 218 -1.92 12.00 4.40
CA ALA A 218 -1.04 12.57 5.42
C ALA A 218 0.16 11.67 5.78
N VAL A 219 0.00 10.35 5.72
CA VAL A 219 1.05 9.36 6.08
C VAL A 219 1.90 8.97 4.84
N ARG A 220 1.95 9.80 3.80
CA ARG A 220 2.72 9.56 2.57
C ARG A 220 4.18 9.98 2.66
#